data_AF-A0AAV5YU53-F1
#
_entry.id   AF-A0AAV5YU53-F1
#
_cell.length_a   1.000
_cell.length_b   1.000
_cell.length_c   1.000
_cell.angle_alpha   90.00
_cell.angle_beta   90.00
_cell.angle_gamma   90.00
#
_symmetry.space_group_name_H-M   'P 1'
#
loop_
_entity.id
_entity.type
_entity.pdbx_description
1 polymer ?
#
loop_
_entity_poly.entity_id
_entity_poly.type
_entity_poly.pdbx_seq_one_letter_code
_entity_poly.pdbx_strand_id
1 'polypeptide(L)'
;MPIDRALIGGLLADSRIEDFEQSPVFTSQIQDRPEAAAILLDIMRNDSPATGARARAMLALFDEPALRPIGEALALPGAVWRRSLLNLLWALITTHEPREWPGLLDLVVTDVLPLFTDETVIPADLESGLEIEYEYRVCDEAYTTCQRLLHADFDESLFRGLDFDERDREIRVLQSRLARPLA
;
A
#
# COMPACT_ATOMS: atom_id res chain seq x y z
N MET A 1 -26.37 -0.97 11.42
CA MET A 1 -25.56 -0.29 12.45
C MET A 1 -24.60 0.65 11.72
N PRO A 2 -24.35 1.88 12.19
CA PRO A 2 -23.24 2.67 11.67
C PRO A 2 -21.93 1.92 11.95
N ILE A 3 -21.01 1.92 10.99
CA ILE A 3 -19.66 1.42 11.19
C ILE A 3 -18.92 2.52 11.94
N ASP A 4 -18.40 2.18 13.10
CA ASP A 4 -17.63 3.10 13.92
C ASP A 4 -16.36 2.45 14.46
N ARG A 5 -15.50 3.29 15.03
CA ARG A 5 -14.23 2.87 15.62
C ARG A 5 -14.40 1.86 16.76
N ALA A 6 -15.52 1.89 17.48
CA ALA A 6 -15.77 0.99 18.60
C ALA A 6 -16.04 -0.44 18.10
N LEU A 7 -16.83 -0.60 17.03
CA LEU A 7 -17.07 -1.89 16.39
C LEU A 7 -15.75 -2.50 15.88
N ILE A 8 -14.98 -1.74 15.10
CA ILE A 8 -13.71 -2.21 14.53
C ILE A 8 -12.72 -2.52 15.65
N GLY A 9 -12.59 -1.63 16.63
CA GLY A 9 -11.72 -1.82 17.79
C GLY A 9 -12.06 -3.09 18.58
N GLY A 10 -13.35 -3.42 18.73
CA GLY A 10 -13.80 -4.66 19.36
C GLY A 10 -13.34 -5.92 18.63
N LEU A 11 -13.40 -5.93 17.29
CA LEU A 11 -12.90 -7.05 16.48
C LEU A 11 -11.37 -7.17 16.54
N LEU A 12 -10.66 -6.04 16.50
CA LEU A 12 -9.20 -6.03 16.59
C LEU A 12 -8.71 -6.49 17.97
N ALA A 13 -9.45 -6.20 19.04
CA ALA A 13 -9.10 -6.62 20.40
C ALA A 13 -9.48 -8.08 20.71
N ASP A 14 -10.37 -8.70 19.92
CA ASP A 14 -10.78 -10.09 20.14
C ASP A 14 -9.67 -11.06 19.70
N SER A 15 -8.92 -11.56 20.68
CA SER A 15 -7.82 -12.51 20.46
C SER A 15 -8.27 -13.87 19.94
N ARG A 16 -9.58 -14.17 19.96
CA ARG A 16 -10.13 -15.40 19.39
C ARG A 16 -10.29 -15.32 17.88
N ILE A 17 -10.25 -14.11 17.31
CA ILE A 17 -10.29 -13.92 15.85
C ILE A 17 -8.85 -14.03 15.34
N GLU A 18 -8.51 -15.24 14.91
CA GLU A 18 -7.25 -15.54 14.21
C GLU A 18 -7.32 -15.12 12.74
N ASP A 19 -8.49 -15.27 12.13
CA ASP A 19 -8.78 -14.97 10.73
C ASP A 19 -10.05 -14.12 10.63
N PHE A 20 -9.94 -12.92 10.06
CA PHE A 20 -11.07 -12.00 9.93
C PHE A 20 -12.06 -12.44 8.85
N GLU A 21 -11.64 -13.21 7.83
CA GLU A 21 -12.54 -13.72 6.79
C GLU A 21 -13.63 -14.65 7.38
N GLN A 22 -13.33 -15.29 8.51
CA GLN A 22 -14.28 -16.14 9.23
C GLN A 22 -15.24 -15.36 10.15
N SER A 23 -15.03 -14.06 10.33
CA SER A 23 -15.89 -13.21 11.16
C SER A 23 -17.11 -12.74 10.34
N PRO A 24 -18.35 -13.15 10.72
CA PRO A 24 -19.54 -12.70 10.01
C PRO A 24 -19.76 -11.19 10.11
N VAL A 25 -19.29 -10.57 11.19
CA VAL A 25 -19.35 -9.11 11.36
C VAL A 25 -18.44 -8.42 10.37
N PHE A 26 -17.24 -8.96 10.15
CA PHE A 26 -16.29 -8.41 9.18
C PHE A 26 -16.85 -8.49 7.76
N THR A 27 -17.22 -9.69 7.32
CA THR A 27 -17.66 -9.93 5.94
C THR A 27 -18.98 -9.21 5.60
N SER A 28 -19.91 -9.09 6.56
CA SER A 28 -21.22 -8.46 6.28
C SER A 28 -21.26 -6.94 6.49
N GLN A 29 -20.38 -6.38 7.33
CA GLN A 29 -20.49 -4.99 7.75
C GLN A 29 -19.24 -4.14 7.53
N ILE A 30 -18.07 -4.72 7.23
CA ILE A 30 -16.79 -3.98 7.21
C ILE A 30 -16.07 -4.08 5.87
N GLN A 31 -15.92 -5.29 5.32
CA GLN A 31 -15.03 -5.57 4.19
C GLN A 31 -15.25 -4.67 2.96
N ASP A 32 -16.50 -4.35 2.62
CA ASP A 32 -16.84 -3.58 1.41
C ASP A 32 -17.04 -2.08 1.67
N ARG A 33 -16.53 -1.56 2.79
CA ARG A 33 -16.93 -0.24 3.31
C ARG A 33 -15.73 0.72 3.34
N PRO A 34 -15.70 1.75 2.48
CA PRO A 34 -14.58 2.69 2.44
C PRO A 34 -14.39 3.46 3.75
N GLU A 35 -15.48 3.73 4.49
CA GLU A 35 -15.41 4.37 5.81
C GLU A 35 -14.69 3.47 6.83
N ALA A 36 -14.85 2.15 6.72
CA ALA A 36 -14.16 1.19 7.58
C ALA A 36 -12.65 1.16 7.28
N ALA A 37 -12.28 1.20 5.99
CA ALA A 37 -10.89 1.30 5.58
C ALA A 37 -10.22 2.57 6.15
N ALA A 38 -10.91 3.72 6.10
CA ALA A 38 -10.41 4.96 6.70
C ALA A 38 -10.20 4.85 8.22
N ILE A 39 -11.12 4.19 8.94
CA ILE A 39 -10.96 3.92 10.38
C ILE A 39 -9.77 2.99 10.65
N LEU A 40 -9.59 1.93 9.84
CA LEU A 40 -8.47 1.01 9.98
C LEU A 40 -7.13 1.69 9.73
N LEU A 41 -7.06 2.62 8.78
CA LEU A 41 -5.86 3.44 8.53
C LEU A 41 -5.54 4.35 9.73
N ASP A 42 -6.55 4.97 10.34
CA ASP A 42 -6.38 5.78 11.54
C ASP A 42 -5.87 4.94 12.73
N ILE A 43 -6.42 3.74 12.93
CA ILE A 43 -5.92 2.77 13.93
C ILE A 43 -4.48 2.37 13.63
N MET A 44 -4.17 2.00 12.38
CA MET A 44 -2.82 1.57 11.95
C MET A 44 -1.76 2.63 12.24
N ARG A 45 -2.11 3.91 12.12
CA ARG A 45 -1.20 5.03 12.34
C ARG A 45 -1.01 5.38 13.82
N ASN A 46 -2.11 5.39 14.58
CA ASN A 46 -2.16 6.07 15.87
C ASN A 46 -2.20 5.14 17.09
N ASP A 47 -2.54 3.86 16.91
CA ASP A 47 -2.63 2.90 18.01
C ASP A 47 -1.32 2.13 18.24
N SER A 48 -1.34 1.21 19.19
CA SER A 48 -0.19 0.36 19.51
C SER A 48 0.29 -0.44 18.28
N PRO A 49 1.59 -0.76 18.16
CA PRO A 49 2.10 -1.54 17.04
C PRO A 49 1.37 -2.88 16.83
N ALA A 50 0.95 -3.55 17.90
CA ALA A 50 0.19 -4.80 17.83
C ALA A 50 -1.22 -4.59 17.25
N THR A 51 -1.92 -3.54 17.69
CA THR A 51 -3.24 -3.17 17.16
C THR A 51 -3.13 -2.74 15.70
N GLY A 52 -2.10 -1.94 15.36
CA GLY A 52 -1.86 -1.49 14.00
C GLY A 52 -1.53 -2.63 13.04
N ALA A 53 -0.78 -3.63 13.50
CA ALA A 53 -0.52 -4.85 12.71
C ALA A 53 -1.81 -5.64 12.43
N ARG A 54 -2.69 -5.78 13.43
CA ARG A 54 -4.01 -6.43 13.22
C ARG A 54 -4.91 -5.61 12.29
N ALA A 55 -4.91 -4.28 12.41
CA ALA A 55 -5.65 -3.40 11.52
C ALA A 55 -5.16 -3.53 10.07
N ARG A 56 -3.84 -3.61 9.86
CA ARG A 56 -3.23 -3.88 8.55
C ARG A 56 -3.67 -5.23 7.99
N ALA A 57 -3.67 -6.29 8.81
CA ALA A 57 -4.10 -7.62 8.38
C ALA A 57 -5.58 -7.63 7.98
N MET A 58 -6.45 -6.95 8.73
CA MET A 58 -7.86 -6.79 8.37
C MET A 58 -8.02 -5.98 7.07
N LEU A 59 -7.27 -4.89 6.91
CA LEU A 59 -7.33 -4.04 5.73
C LEU A 59 -6.85 -4.76 4.46
N ALA A 60 -5.93 -5.72 4.58
CA ALA A 60 -5.45 -6.54 3.48
C ALA A 60 -6.49 -7.53 2.91
N LEU A 61 -7.65 -7.67 3.57
CA LEU A 61 -8.77 -8.51 3.13
C LEU A 61 -9.88 -7.71 2.45
N PHE A 62 -9.70 -6.40 2.29
CA PHE A 62 -10.64 -5.56 1.53
C PHE A 62 -10.46 -5.80 0.03
N ASP A 63 -11.43 -5.33 -0.76
CA ASP A 63 -11.31 -5.25 -2.22
C ASP A 63 -11.13 -3.79 -2.67
N GLU A 64 -11.61 -3.44 -3.87
CA GLU A 64 -11.59 -2.11 -4.47
C GLU A 64 -11.97 -0.94 -3.51
N PRO A 65 -12.96 -1.06 -2.60
CA PRO A 65 -13.37 0.05 -1.73
C PRO A 65 -12.27 0.62 -0.83
N ALA A 66 -11.23 -0.15 -0.52
CA ALA A 66 -10.10 0.33 0.30
C ALA A 66 -9.05 1.12 -0.50
N LEU A 67 -9.02 1.00 -1.84
CA LEU A 67 -7.97 1.60 -2.66
C LEU A 67 -7.94 3.12 -2.49
N ARG A 68 -9.09 3.79 -2.58
CA ARG A 68 -9.17 5.25 -2.44
C ARG A 68 -8.69 5.75 -1.07
N PRO A 69 -9.21 5.26 0.08
CA PRO A 69 -8.69 5.62 1.39
C PRO A 69 -7.17 5.38 1.55
N ILE A 70 -6.66 4.27 1.03
CA ILE A 70 -5.22 3.97 1.09
C ILE A 70 -4.41 4.95 0.25
N GLY A 71 -4.88 5.28 -0.96
CA GLY A 71 -4.29 6.29 -1.83
C GLY A 71 -4.19 7.64 -1.11
N GLU A 72 -5.30 8.17 -0.63
CA GLU A 72 -5.35 9.46 0.10
C GLU A 72 -4.39 9.48 1.30
N ALA A 73 -4.26 8.35 1.99
CA ALA A 73 -3.39 8.22 3.15
C ALA A 73 -1.88 8.29 2.82
N LEU A 74 -1.46 8.11 1.55
CA LEU A 74 -0.08 8.30 1.09
C LEU A 74 0.41 9.75 1.23
N ALA A 75 -0.52 10.72 1.22
CA ALA A 75 -0.22 12.13 1.41
C ALA A 75 0.44 12.40 2.78
N LEU A 76 0.15 11.56 3.77
CA LEU A 76 0.72 11.70 5.11
C LEU A 76 2.20 11.30 5.14
N PRO A 77 3.05 12.01 5.91
CA PRO A 77 4.48 11.75 5.94
C PRO A 77 4.85 10.47 6.69
N GLY A 78 6.02 9.92 6.34
CA GLY A 78 6.68 8.79 6.99
C GLY A 78 7.07 7.70 6.00
N ALA A 79 8.37 7.39 5.87
CA ALA A 79 8.85 6.40 4.91
C ALA A 79 8.28 4.99 5.17
N VAL A 80 8.28 4.56 6.44
CA VAL A 80 7.68 3.27 6.86
C VAL A 80 6.18 3.24 6.59
N TRP A 81 5.49 4.35 6.82
CA TRP A 81 4.05 4.49 6.56
C TRP A 81 3.74 4.35 5.08
N ARG A 82 4.42 5.13 4.22
CA ARG A 82 4.24 5.12 2.77
C ARG A 82 4.58 3.76 2.17
N ARG A 83 5.69 3.14 2.60
CA ARG A 83 6.01 1.75 2.24
C ARG A 83 4.91 0.78 2.65
N SER A 84 4.39 0.88 3.87
CA SER A 84 3.29 0.01 4.33
C SER A 84 2.03 0.13 3.46
N LEU A 85 1.69 1.36 3.06
CA LEU A 85 0.53 1.62 2.19
C LEU A 85 0.75 1.16 0.75
N LEU A 86 1.95 1.38 0.17
CA LEU A 86 2.29 0.85 -1.16
C LEU A 86 2.21 -0.68 -1.19
N ASN A 87 2.69 -1.35 -0.13
CA ASN A 87 2.55 -2.79 0.01
C ASN A 87 1.10 -3.26 0.19
N LEU A 88 0.24 -2.46 0.84
CA LEU A 88 -1.19 -2.74 0.91
C LEU A 88 -1.85 -2.58 -0.46
N LEU A 89 -1.57 -1.50 -1.20
CA LEU A 89 -2.07 -1.33 -2.58
C LEU A 89 -1.66 -2.51 -3.46
N TRP A 90 -0.40 -2.92 -3.41
CA TRP A 90 0.08 -4.12 -4.11
C TRP A 90 -0.72 -5.36 -3.72
N ALA A 91 -0.87 -5.64 -2.42
CA ALA A 91 -1.59 -6.81 -1.95
C ALA A 91 -3.05 -6.82 -2.40
N LEU A 92 -3.74 -5.69 -2.32
CA LEU A 92 -5.16 -5.56 -2.70
C LEU A 92 -5.37 -5.65 -4.21
N ILE A 93 -4.49 -5.06 -5.02
CA ILE A 93 -4.66 -5.08 -6.47
C ILE A 93 -4.33 -6.47 -7.03
N THR A 94 -3.37 -7.17 -6.44
CA THR A 94 -2.92 -8.48 -6.95
C THR A 94 -3.84 -9.65 -6.61
N THR A 95 -4.91 -9.43 -5.82
CA THR A 95 -6.01 -10.40 -5.69
C THR A 95 -6.87 -10.49 -6.95
N HIS A 96 -6.79 -9.49 -7.84
CA HIS A 96 -7.54 -9.39 -9.09
C HIS A 96 -6.74 -9.97 -10.28
N GLU A 97 -7.38 -10.14 -11.43
CA GLU A 97 -6.68 -10.65 -12.60
C GLU A 97 -5.65 -9.62 -13.12
N PRO A 98 -4.46 -10.04 -13.62
CA PRO A 98 -3.42 -9.11 -14.07
C PRO A 98 -3.84 -8.06 -15.10
N ARG A 99 -4.85 -8.35 -15.91
CA ARG A 99 -5.41 -7.41 -16.89
C ARG A 99 -6.18 -6.24 -16.25
N GLU A 100 -6.60 -6.37 -15.00
CA GLU A 100 -7.38 -5.38 -14.25
C GLU A 100 -6.47 -4.43 -13.45
N TRP A 101 -5.23 -4.83 -13.15
CA TRP A 101 -4.32 -4.07 -12.30
C TRP A 101 -4.07 -2.63 -12.76
N PRO A 102 -3.90 -2.32 -14.06
CA PRO A 102 -3.74 -0.93 -14.50
C PRO A 102 -4.97 -0.07 -14.18
N GLY A 103 -6.18 -0.61 -14.36
CA GLY A 103 -7.42 0.11 -14.06
C GLY A 103 -7.63 0.35 -12.56
N LEU A 104 -7.17 -0.56 -11.71
CA LEU A 104 -7.17 -0.37 -10.25
C LEU A 104 -6.08 0.60 -9.80
N LEU A 105 -4.91 0.59 -10.43
CA LEU A 105 -3.84 1.57 -10.19
C LEU A 105 -4.30 2.98 -10.57
N ASP A 106 -5.04 3.14 -11.67
CA ASP A 106 -5.59 4.43 -12.11
C ASP A 106 -6.49 5.08 -11.05
N LEU A 107 -7.11 4.28 -10.19
CA LEU A 107 -7.83 4.83 -9.06
C LEU A 107 -6.85 5.63 -8.20
N VAL A 108 -5.73 5.08 -7.77
CA VAL A 108 -4.84 5.71 -6.79
C VAL A 108 -3.66 6.48 -7.39
N VAL A 109 -3.50 6.48 -8.72
CA VAL A 109 -2.31 7.02 -9.40
C VAL A 109 -2.02 8.47 -9.03
N THR A 110 -3.05 9.30 -8.88
CA THR A 110 -2.91 10.72 -8.50
C THR A 110 -2.28 10.90 -7.13
N ASP A 111 -2.55 9.97 -6.22
CA ASP A 111 -2.03 9.98 -4.85
C ASP A 111 -0.63 9.35 -4.75
N VAL A 112 -0.27 8.48 -5.71
CA VAL A 112 1.06 7.87 -5.83
C VAL A 112 2.06 8.81 -6.51
N LEU A 113 1.63 9.65 -7.47
CA LEU A 113 2.50 10.54 -8.24
C LEU A 113 3.46 11.42 -7.41
N PRO A 114 3.05 12.01 -6.26
CA PRO A 114 3.94 12.78 -5.40
C PRO A 114 5.09 11.96 -4.80
N LEU A 115 4.94 10.64 -4.68
CA LEU A 115 5.96 9.76 -4.08
C LEU A 115 7.18 9.58 -4.97
N PHE A 116 7.05 9.78 -6.29
CA PHE A 116 8.19 9.72 -7.22
C PHE A 116 9.25 10.81 -6.96
N THR A 117 8.92 11.82 -6.15
CA THR A 117 9.86 12.86 -5.69
C THR A 117 10.22 12.74 -4.21
N ASP A 118 9.75 11.70 -3.52
CA ASP A 118 10.06 11.47 -2.12
C ASP A 118 11.35 10.68 -1.94
N GLU A 119 12.44 11.39 -1.70
CA GLU A 119 13.78 10.83 -1.49
C GLU A 119 14.00 10.31 -0.07
N THR A 120 12.97 10.30 0.80
CA THR A 120 13.13 9.82 2.18
C THR A 120 13.56 8.35 2.18
N VAL A 121 14.65 8.07 2.89
CA VAL A 121 15.22 6.72 3.03
C VAL A 121 14.30 5.84 3.88
N ILE A 122 14.07 4.62 3.41
CA ILE A 122 13.36 3.56 4.11
C ILE A 122 14.37 2.82 5.01
N PRO A 123 14.11 2.69 6.31
CA PRO A 123 14.98 1.96 7.22
C PRO A 123 15.24 0.50 6.79
N ALA A 124 16.51 0.09 6.83
CA ALA A 124 16.98 -1.23 6.38
C ALA A 124 16.60 -2.38 7.32
N ASP A 125 16.22 -2.11 8.58
CA ASP A 125 15.71 -3.11 9.53
C ASP A 125 14.38 -3.75 9.10
N LEU A 126 13.78 -3.22 8.04
CA LEU A 126 12.58 -3.74 7.38
C LEU A 126 12.89 -4.55 6.12
N GLU A 127 14.16 -4.74 5.75
CA GLU A 127 14.57 -5.55 4.60
C GLU A 127 15.12 -6.91 5.07
N SER A 128 14.47 -7.96 4.57
CA SER A 128 14.89 -9.33 4.76
C SER A 128 16.23 -9.58 4.05
N GLY A 129 17.34 -9.39 4.76
CA GLY A 129 18.60 -10.14 4.57
C GLY A 129 19.34 -10.00 3.24
N LEU A 130 19.02 -9.04 2.38
CA LEU A 130 19.88 -8.66 1.25
C LEU A 130 20.68 -7.43 1.68
N GLU A 131 22.01 -7.53 1.65
CA GLU A 131 22.89 -6.36 1.77
C GLU A 131 22.55 -5.41 0.62
N ILE A 132 21.74 -4.39 0.89
CA ILE A 132 21.50 -3.34 -0.09
C ILE A 132 22.72 -2.43 -0.02
N GLU A 133 23.52 -2.43 -1.09
CA GLU A 133 24.70 -1.56 -1.21
C GLU A 133 24.32 -0.05 -1.23
N TYR A 134 23.03 0.28 -1.31
CA TYR A 134 22.50 1.63 -1.51
C TYR A 134 21.26 1.92 -0.67
N GLU A 135 21.06 3.19 -0.28
CA GLU A 135 19.86 3.59 0.45
C GLU A 135 18.63 3.44 -0.46
N TYR A 136 17.64 2.67 -0.01
CA TYR A 136 16.36 2.47 -0.69
C TYR A 136 15.36 3.53 -0.22
N ARG A 137 14.74 4.26 -1.15
CA ARG A 137 13.91 5.45 -0.87
C ARG A 137 12.44 5.18 -1.15
N VAL A 138 11.57 6.06 -0.67
CA VAL A 138 10.13 5.99 -0.98
C VAL A 138 9.86 6.08 -2.48
N CYS A 139 10.58 6.92 -3.22
CA CYS A 139 10.45 7.00 -4.68
C CYS A 139 10.85 5.70 -5.39
N ASP A 140 11.81 4.94 -4.84
CA ASP A 140 12.20 3.62 -5.35
C ASP A 140 11.06 2.60 -5.11
N GLU A 141 10.45 2.59 -3.91
CA GLU A 141 9.30 1.72 -3.59
C GLU A 141 8.06 2.04 -4.43
N ALA A 142 7.77 3.33 -4.65
CA ALA A 142 6.66 3.75 -5.49
C ALA A 142 6.88 3.29 -6.94
N TYR A 143 8.10 3.42 -7.45
CA TYR A 143 8.48 2.95 -8.78
C TYR A 143 8.32 1.43 -8.92
N THR A 144 8.89 0.64 -8.01
CA THR A 144 8.81 -0.83 -8.09
C THR A 144 7.37 -1.31 -7.97
N THR A 145 6.58 -0.72 -7.08
CA THR A 145 5.15 -1.04 -6.92
C THR A 145 4.39 -0.77 -8.22
N CYS A 146 4.54 0.43 -8.81
CA CYS A 146 3.87 0.75 -10.07
C CYS A 146 4.33 -0.13 -11.23
N GLN A 147 5.64 -0.39 -11.37
CA GLN A 147 6.15 -1.25 -12.44
C GLN A 147 5.57 -2.66 -12.36
N ARG A 148 5.51 -3.26 -11.16
CA ARG A 148 4.92 -4.58 -10.97
C ARG A 148 3.43 -4.63 -11.33
N LEU A 149 2.69 -3.56 -11.06
CA LEU A 149 1.27 -3.45 -11.38
C LEU A 149 1.01 -3.23 -12.88
N LEU A 150 1.93 -2.55 -13.58
CA LEU A 150 1.84 -2.32 -15.03
C LEU A 150 2.39 -3.50 -15.85
N HIS A 151 3.36 -4.22 -15.29
CA HIS A 151 4.09 -5.30 -15.95
C HIS A 151 4.30 -6.46 -14.98
N ALA A 152 3.44 -7.48 -15.09
CA ALA A 152 3.45 -8.64 -14.18
C ALA A 152 4.76 -9.45 -14.22
N ASP A 153 5.55 -9.30 -15.28
CA ASP A 153 6.86 -9.92 -15.49
C ASP A 153 8.05 -9.02 -15.09
N PHE A 154 7.78 -7.85 -14.50
CA PHE A 154 8.82 -6.92 -14.08
C PHE A 154 9.76 -7.53 -13.03
N ASP A 155 11.04 -7.57 -13.36
CA ASP A 155 12.13 -7.98 -12.47
C ASP A 155 12.78 -6.74 -11.82
N GLU A 156 12.59 -6.60 -10.50
CA GLU A 156 13.16 -5.49 -9.74
C GLU A 156 14.68 -5.59 -9.55
N SER A 157 15.28 -6.77 -9.75
CA SER A 157 16.71 -6.99 -9.50
C SER A 157 17.58 -6.08 -10.37
N LEU A 158 17.18 -5.86 -11.62
CA LEU A 158 17.84 -4.95 -12.55
C LEU A 158 17.81 -3.52 -12.03
N PHE A 159 16.64 -3.05 -11.57
CA PHE A 159 16.49 -1.69 -11.04
C PHE A 159 17.26 -1.50 -9.74
N ARG A 160 17.25 -2.50 -8.84
CA ARG A 160 18.00 -2.46 -7.57
C ARG A 160 19.52 -2.46 -7.77
N GLY A 161 20.01 -2.95 -8.90
CA GLY A 161 21.44 -2.92 -9.24
C GLY A 161 21.92 -1.62 -9.90
N LEU A 162 21.01 -0.69 -10.20
CA LEU A 162 21.36 0.63 -10.78
C LEU A 162 21.89 1.59 -9.71
N ASP A 163 22.72 2.54 -10.14
CA ASP A 163 23.11 3.65 -9.26
C ASP A 163 21.95 4.65 -9.03
N PHE A 164 22.15 5.64 -8.15
CA PHE A 164 21.12 6.64 -7.84
C PHE A 164 20.66 7.45 -9.07
N ASP A 165 21.58 7.90 -9.92
CA ASP A 165 21.26 8.75 -11.06
C ASP A 165 20.47 7.97 -12.14
N GLU A 166 20.82 6.70 -12.31
CA GLU A 166 20.13 5.75 -13.19
C GLU A 166 18.73 5.43 -12.67
N ARG A 167 18.57 5.14 -11.36
CA ARG A 167 17.25 4.95 -10.74
C ARG A 167 16.37 6.19 -10.89
N ASP A 168 16.92 7.37 -10.63
CA ASP A 168 16.19 8.64 -10.76
C ASP A 168 15.75 8.91 -12.20
N ARG A 169 16.52 8.46 -13.19
CA ARG A 169 16.10 8.53 -14.60
C ARG A 169 14.89 7.63 -14.87
N GLU A 170 14.93 6.37 -14.44
CA GLU A 170 13.81 5.43 -14.62
C GLU A 170 12.53 5.92 -13.91
N ILE A 171 12.67 6.40 -12.67
CA ILE A 171 11.60 7.01 -11.87
C ILE A 171 10.92 8.16 -12.63
N ARG A 172 11.71 9.10 -13.18
CA ARG A 172 11.17 10.23 -13.97
C ARG A 172 10.47 9.80 -15.25
N VAL A 173 10.98 8.76 -15.92
CA VAL A 173 10.36 8.21 -17.13
C VAL A 173 8.98 7.65 -16.80
N LEU A 174 8.87 6.84 -15.74
CA LEU A 174 7.59 6.27 -15.32
C LEU A 174 6.62 7.36 -14.85
N GLN A 175 7.07 8.28 -13.99
CA GLN A 175 6.28 9.41 -13.52
C GLN A 175 5.68 10.21 -14.70
N SER A 176 6.47 10.48 -15.74
CA SER A 176 6.02 11.21 -16.92
C SER A 176 4.96 10.47 -17.74
N ARG A 177 4.95 9.13 -17.70
CA ARG A 177 3.95 8.29 -18.36
C ARG A 177 2.65 8.29 -17.55
N LEU A 178 2.74 8.09 -16.23
CA LEU A 178 1.59 8.06 -15.32
C LEU A 178 0.91 9.43 -15.14
N ALA A 179 1.65 10.53 -15.27
CA ALA A 179 1.09 11.87 -15.22
C ALA A 179 0.24 12.25 -16.45
N ARG A 180 0.23 11.41 -17.50
CA ARG A 180 -0.64 11.58 -18.66
C ARG A 180 -1.87 10.69 -18.46
N PRO A 181 -3.07 11.14 -18.83
CA PRO A 181 -4.24 10.27 -18.83
C PRO A 181 -3.93 9.01 -19.63
N LEU A 182 -4.14 7.82 -19.06
CA LEU A 182 -4.14 6.59 -19.83
C LEU A 182 -5.29 6.70 -20.85
N ALA A 183 -4.95 6.61 -22.13
CA ALA A 183 -5.86 6.83 -23.25
C ALA A 183 -6.76 5.60 -23.50
#